data_AF-A0A8T7AFE7-F1
#
_entry.id   AF-A0A8T7AFE7-F1
#
_cell.length_a   1.000
_cell.length_b   1.000
_cell.length_c   1.000
_cell.angle_alpha   90.00
_cell.angle_beta   90.00
_cell.angle_gamma   90.00
#
_symmetry.space_group_name_H-M   'P 1'
#
loop_
_entity.id
_entity.type
_entity.pdbx_description
1 polymer ?
#
loop_
_entity_poly.entity_id
_entity_poly.type
_entity_poly.pdbx_seq_one_letter_code
_entity_poly.pdbx_strand_id
1 'polypeptide(L)'
;MKFDISQMLCAEVYDHSVRQLQLIETHISWVVLTGDFAYKIKKPVNFGFLDFTSRNKRHVACLQELALNRRTAPELYIDVVSIRHHQGKLQVSDRGILLESAVKMVQFPQSAQLDNRLRAGRLTTHEVEAIAEMVANFHQVIESAGPYD
;
A
#
# COMPACT_ATOMS: atom_id res chain seq x y z
N MET A 1 -16.32 15.06 -8.15
CA MET A 1 -16.44 14.65 -6.73
C MET A 1 -15.06 14.44 -6.17
N LYS A 2 -14.75 14.97 -4.98
CA LYS A 2 -13.43 14.83 -4.34
C LYS A 2 -13.42 13.52 -3.54
N PHE A 3 -12.32 12.76 -3.60
CA PHE A 3 -12.13 11.58 -2.76
C PHE A 3 -11.89 12.01 -1.31
N ASP A 4 -12.60 11.39 -0.37
CA ASP A 4 -12.45 11.58 1.07
C ASP A 4 -12.11 10.24 1.72
N ILE A 5 -10.94 10.16 2.36
CA ILE A 5 -10.45 8.92 2.97
C ILE A 5 -11.34 8.43 4.11
N SER A 6 -12.06 9.32 4.80
CA SER A 6 -12.96 8.94 5.90
C SER A 6 -14.07 8.00 5.45
N GLN A 7 -14.50 8.10 4.18
CA GLN A 7 -15.50 7.21 3.58
C GLN A 7 -15.03 5.76 3.48
N MET A 8 -13.72 5.50 3.47
CA MET A 8 -13.15 4.15 3.49
C MET A 8 -13.25 3.48 4.87
N LEU A 9 -13.66 4.21 5.92
CA LEU A 9 -13.85 3.70 7.29
C LEU A 9 -15.27 3.20 7.50
N CYS A 10 -15.79 2.47 6.51
CA CYS A 10 -17.11 1.86 6.47
C CYS A 10 -16.97 0.46 5.86
N ALA A 11 -17.51 -0.58 6.51
CA ALA A 11 -17.27 -1.97 6.11
C ALA A 11 -17.87 -2.30 4.74
N GLU A 12 -18.98 -1.66 4.39
CA GLU A 12 -19.74 -1.82 3.15
C GLU A 12 -19.01 -1.33 1.90
N VAL A 13 -17.86 -0.65 2.07
CA VAL A 13 -16.97 -0.24 0.97
C VAL A 13 -16.26 -1.44 0.37
N TYR A 14 -16.06 -2.51 1.14
CA TYR A 14 -15.23 -3.64 0.77
C TYR A 14 -16.08 -4.84 0.35
N ASP A 15 -15.55 -5.66 -0.55
CA ASP A 15 -16.19 -6.87 -1.08
C ASP A 15 -15.95 -8.13 -0.23
N HIS A 16 -15.37 -7.96 0.95
CA HIS A 16 -15.03 -9.02 1.90
C HIS A 16 -15.47 -8.63 3.32
N SER A 17 -15.51 -9.60 4.22
CA SER A 17 -15.78 -9.33 5.64
C SER A 17 -14.67 -8.45 6.23
N VAL A 18 -15.09 -7.36 6.89
CA VAL A 18 -14.19 -6.44 7.59
C VAL A 18 -14.28 -6.73 9.08
N ARG A 19 -13.14 -7.03 9.72
CA ARG A 19 -13.08 -7.34 11.17
C ARG A 19 -12.69 -6.14 12.02
N GLN A 20 -11.96 -5.19 11.44
CA GLN A 20 -11.50 -3.98 12.10
C GLN A 20 -11.32 -2.89 11.04
N LEU A 21 -11.44 -1.62 11.43
CA LEU A 21 -11.12 -0.49 10.56
C LEU A 21 -10.15 0.42 11.29
N GLN A 22 -8.95 0.53 10.76
CA GLN A 22 -7.94 1.45 11.29
C GLN A 22 -7.31 2.22 10.13
N LEU A 23 -7.28 3.54 10.27
CA LEU A 23 -6.52 4.41 9.38
C LEU A 23 -5.12 4.63 9.94
N ILE A 24 -4.11 4.30 9.16
CA ILE A 24 -2.71 4.67 9.39
C ILE A 24 -2.34 5.73 8.36
N GLU A 25 -1.72 6.81 8.82
CA GLU A 25 -1.34 7.93 7.98
C GLU A 25 0.18 8.08 7.92
N THR A 26 0.71 8.18 6.71
CA THR A 26 2.12 8.49 6.44
C THR A 26 2.22 9.86 5.75
N HIS A 27 3.43 10.33 5.47
CA HIS A 27 3.62 11.59 4.74
C HIS A 27 2.97 11.59 3.34
N ILE A 28 2.97 10.46 2.62
CA ILE A 28 2.54 10.39 1.22
C ILE A 28 1.36 9.46 0.97
N SER A 29 0.86 8.76 1.99
CA SER A 29 -0.19 7.74 1.82
C SER A 29 -1.05 7.58 3.06
N TRP A 30 -2.29 7.17 2.83
CA TRP A 30 -3.17 6.57 3.83
C TRP A 30 -3.16 5.05 3.67
N VAL A 31 -3.22 4.32 4.76
CA VAL A 31 -3.36 2.86 4.78
C VAL A 31 -4.57 2.50 5.63
N VAL A 32 -5.56 1.85 5.02
CA VAL A 32 -6.74 1.35 5.74
C VAL A 32 -6.57 -0.13 6.00
N LEU A 33 -6.55 -0.50 7.27
CA LEU A 33 -6.50 -1.88 7.74
C LEU A 33 -7.93 -2.39 7.92
N THR A 34 -8.25 -3.56 7.36
CA THR A 34 -9.60 -4.14 7.35
C THR A 34 -9.73 -5.46 8.11
N GLY A 35 -8.62 -5.99 8.62
CA GLY A 35 -8.53 -7.31 9.24
C GLY A 35 -7.64 -8.23 8.42
N ASP A 36 -8.17 -8.71 7.28
CA ASP A 36 -7.45 -9.63 6.39
C ASP A 36 -6.67 -8.90 5.28
N PHE A 37 -7.12 -7.70 4.89
CA PHE A 37 -6.49 -6.89 3.85
C PHE A 37 -6.15 -5.47 4.32
N ALA A 38 -5.14 -4.89 3.68
CA ALA A 38 -4.78 -3.49 3.82
C ALA A 38 -4.87 -2.78 2.46
N TYR A 39 -5.36 -1.55 2.47
CA TYR A 39 -5.53 -0.72 1.28
C TYR A 39 -4.68 0.53 1.41
N LYS A 40 -3.70 0.70 0.53
CA LYS A 40 -2.82 1.88 0.53
C LYS A 40 -3.22 2.84 -0.58
N ILE A 41 -3.58 4.06 -0.19
CA ILE A 41 -4.03 5.15 -1.07
C ILE A 41 -2.98 6.27 -1.03
N LYS A 42 -2.54 6.74 -2.20
CA LYS A 42 -1.60 7.88 -2.29
C LYS A 42 -2.31 9.20 -1.97
N LYS A 43 -1.65 10.10 -1.23
CA LYS A 43 -2.17 11.43 -0.93
C LYS A 43 -1.96 12.39 -2.11
N PRO A 44 -2.84 13.39 -2.31
CA PRO A 44 -2.70 14.39 -3.35
C PRO A 44 -1.70 15.50 -2.96
N VAL A 45 -0.41 15.14 -2.87
CA VAL A 45 0.68 16.02 -2.41
C VAL A 45 1.72 16.27 -3.52
N ASN A 46 2.49 17.35 -3.38
CA ASN A 46 3.69 17.62 -4.17
C ASN A 46 4.82 18.10 -3.25
N PHE A 47 5.94 17.39 -3.26
CA PHE A 47 7.14 17.72 -2.47
C PHE A 47 8.34 18.16 -3.34
N GLY A 48 8.12 18.43 -4.62
CA GLY A 48 9.17 18.79 -5.59
C GLY A 48 9.92 17.57 -6.15
N PHE A 49 10.26 16.60 -5.31
CA PHE A 49 10.84 15.31 -5.73
C PHE A 49 9.78 14.20 -5.92
N LEU A 50 8.54 14.46 -5.52
CA LEU A 50 7.40 13.56 -5.63
C LEU A 50 6.15 14.35 -5.95
N ASP A 51 5.48 13.99 -7.05
CA ASP A 51 4.25 14.65 -7.47
C ASP A 51 3.10 13.65 -7.62
N PHE A 52 2.17 13.70 -6.66
CA PHE A 52 0.95 12.93 -6.62
C PHE A 52 -0.30 13.80 -6.76
N THR A 53 -0.18 15.01 -7.32
CA THR A 53 -1.29 15.96 -7.43
C THR A 53 -2.43 15.44 -8.30
N SER A 54 -2.14 14.74 -9.40
CA SER A 54 -3.15 14.17 -10.29
C SER A 54 -3.47 12.71 -9.94
N ARG A 55 -4.74 12.33 -10.13
CA ARG A 55 -5.19 10.93 -9.97
C ARG A 55 -4.40 9.97 -10.86
N ASN A 56 -4.05 10.39 -12.08
CA ASN A 56 -3.27 9.56 -12.99
C ASN A 56 -1.86 9.28 -12.44
N LYS A 57 -1.19 10.29 -11.89
CA LYS A 57 0.13 10.12 -11.26
C LYS A 57 0.07 9.16 -10.08
N ARG A 58 -0.99 9.26 -9.25
CA ARG A 58 -1.23 8.33 -8.14
C ARG A 58 -1.50 6.90 -8.62
N HIS A 59 -2.29 6.73 -9.68
CA HIS A 59 -2.56 5.42 -10.27
C HIS A 59 -1.27 4.77 -10.80
N VAL A 60 -0.47 5.50 -11.57
CA VAL A 60 0.84 5.03 -12.05
C VAL A 60 1.74 4.64 -10.87
N ALA A 61 1.78 5.44 -9.81
CA ALA A 61 2.55 5.13 -8.62
C ALA A 61 2.06 3.87 -7.88
N CYS A 62 0.75 3.57 -7.90
CA CYS A 62 0.22 2.31 -7.38
C CYS A 62 0.66 1.12 -8.22
N LEU A 63 0.64 1.24 -9.55
CA LEU A 63 1.12 0.19 -10.47
C LEU A 63 2.63 -0.06 -10.28
N GLN A 64 3.43 0.99 -10.18
CA GLN A 64 4.86 0.90 -9.90
C GLN A 64 5.12 0.26 -8.54
N GLU A 65 4.40 0.68 -7.49
CA GLU A 65 4.52 0.07 -6.16
C GLU A 65 4.23 -1.43 -6.19
N LEU A 66 3.14 -1.85 -6.85
CA LEU A 66 2.77 -3.25 -7.00
C LEU A 66 3.88 -4.02 -7.73
N ALA A 67 4.32 -3.53 -8.88
CA ALA A 67 5.34 -4.19 -9.70
C ALA A 67 6.68 -4.31 -8.96
N LEU A 68 7.14 -3.23 -8.32
CA LEU A 68 8.43 -3.20 -7.63
C LEU A 68 8.44 -4.09 -6.40
N ASN A 69 7.38 -4.07 -5.59
CA ASN A 69 7.34 -4.76 -4.31
C ASN A 69 7.00 -6.25 -4.44
N ARG A 70 6.29 -6.67 -5.49
CA ARG A 70 6.07 -8.10 -5.76
C ARG A 70 7.35 -8.89 -6.01
N ARG A 71 8.45 -8.23 -6.40
CA ARG A 71 9.75 -8.89 -6.58
C ARG A 71 10.31 -9.46 -5.28
N THR A 72 9.97 -8.85 -4.14
CA THR A 72 10.46 -9.25 -2.81
C THR A 72 9.36 -9.74 -1.88
N ALA A 73 8.09 -9.41 -2.16
CA ALA A 73 6.96 -9.79 -1.32
C ALA A 73 5.70 -10.13 -2.17
N PRO A 74 5.77 -11.13 -3.08
CA PRO A 74 4.68 -11.44 -4.00
C PRO A 74 3.37 -11.83 -3.30
N GLU A 75 3.46 -12.49 -2.14
CA GLU A 75 2.30 -12.91 -1.35
C GLU A 75 1.62 -11.76 -0.61
N LEU A 76 2.35 -10.66 -0.33
CA LEU A 76 1.78 -9.51 0.38
C LEU A 76 1.07 -8.54 -0.57
N TYR A 77 1.55 -8.38 -1.80
CA TYR A 77 1.04 -7.37 -2.75
C TYR A 77 0.07 -7.99 -3.76
N ILE A 78 -1.23 -7.82 -3.51
CA ILE A 78 -2.30 -8.55 -4.20
C ILE A 78 -2.69 -7.91 -5.52
N ASP A 79 -3.03 -6.61 -5.55
CA ASP A 79 -3.46 -5.94 -6.80
C ASP A 79 -3.51 -4.41 -6.66
N VAL A 80 -3.70 -3.69 -7.76
CA VAL A 80 -4.17 -2.31 -7.78
C VAL A 80 -5.68 -2.30 -8.02
N VAL A 81 -6.43 -1.87 -7.02
CA VAL A 81 -7.90 -1.85 -7.06
C VAL A 81 -8.45 -0.45 -7.31
N SER A 82 -9.64 -0.40 -7.90
CA SER A 82 -10.39 0.83 -8.13
C SER A 82 -11.29 1.15 -6.94
N ILE A 83 -11.23 2.40 -6.47
CA ILE A 83 -12.20 2.96 -5.53
C ILE A 83 -13.16 3.84 -6.31
N ARG A 84 -14.44 3.45 -6.32
CA ARG A 84 -15.47 4.05 -7.17
C ARG A 84 -16.67 4.49 -6.37
N HIS A 85 -17.36 5.50 -6.88
CA HIS A 85 -18.68 5.89 -6.40
C HIS A 85 -19.76 5.26 -7.29
N HIS A 86 -20.63 4.46 -6.69
CA HIS A 86 -21.72 3.77 -7.37
C HIS A 86 -22.98 3.82 -6.49
N GLN A 87 -24.11 4.25 -7.06
CA GLN A 87 -25.40 4.33 -6.37
C GLN A 87 -25.36 5.04 -5.00
N GLY A 88 -24.63 6.16 -4.91
CA GLY A 88 -24.54 6.95 -3.68
C GLY A 88 -23.58 6.40 -2.62
N LYS A 89 -22.83 5.33 -2.94
CA LYS A 89 -21.88 4.70 -2.01
C LYS A 89 -20.50 4.59 -2.63
N LEU A 90 -19.49 4.69 -1.77
CA LEU A 90 -18.10 4.38 -2.12
C LEU A 90 -17.91 2.86 -2.05
N GLN A 91 -17.27 2.28 -3.05
CA GLN A 91 -16.99 0.85 -3.11
C GLN A 91 -15.63 0.59 -3.76
N VAL A 92 -14.88 -0.37 -3.22
CA VAL A 92 -13.79 -1.02 -3.93
C VAL A 92 -14.44 -1.96 -4.95
N SER A 93 -14.53 -1.51 -6.20
CA SER A 93 -15.21 -2.25 -7.27
C SER A 93 -14.81 -1.72 -8.65
N ASP A 94 -15.21 -2.46 -9.70
CA ASP A 94 -15.04 -2.02 -11.08
C ASP A 94 -16.24 -1.23 -11.64
N ARG A 95 -17.27 -0.99 -10.81
CA ARG A 95 -18.52 -0.33 -11.23
C ARG A 95 -18.59 1.13 -10.78
N GLY A 96 -19.21 1.97 -11.61
CA GLY A 96 -19.42 3.38 -11.31
C GLY A 96 -18.22 4.28 -11.59
N ILE A 97 -18.24 5.46 -10.98
CA ILE A 97 -17.31 6.55 -11.28
C ILE A 97 -16.03 6.37 -10.49
N LEU A 98 -14.89 6.23 -11.18
CA LEU A 98 -13.59 6.13 -10.54
C LEU A 98 -13.23 7.40 -9.77
N LEU A 99 -12.98 7.27 -8.48
CA LEU A 99 -12.48 8.36 -7.64
C LEU A 99 -10.99 8.24 -7.41
N GLU A 100 -10.49 7.05 -7.08
CA GLU A 100 -9.10 6.83 -6.71
C GLU A 100 -8.65 5.38 -6.94
N SER A 101 -7.34 5.13 -6.89
CA SER A 101 -6.76 3.77 -6.87
C SER A 101 -6.08 3.47 -5.54
N ALA A 102 -6.07 2.19 -5.18
CA ALA A 102 -5.35 1.70 -4.00
C ALA A 102 -4.53 0.46 -4.33
N VAL A 103 -3.41 0.28 -3.64
CA VAL A 103 -2.72 -1.02 -3.61
C VAL A 103 -3.39 -1.88 -2.54
N LYS A 104 -3.98 -3.02 -2.93
CA LYS A 104 -4.53 -4.03 -2.04
C LYS A 104 -3.42 -4.98 -1.62
N MET A 105 -3.29 -5.18 -0.32
CA MET A 105 -2.25 -6.00 0.29
C MET A 105 -2.86 -6.99 1.30
N VAL A 106 -2.17 -8.10 1.57
CA VAL A 106 -2.46 -8.91 2.76
C VAL A 106 -2.10 -8.10 3.99
N GLN A 107 -3.03 -7.99 4.93
CA GLN A 107 -2.74 -7.36 6.21
C GLN A 107 -2.01 -8.37 7.11
N PHE A 108 -0.93 -7.91 7.75
CA PHE A 108 -0.21 -8.66 8.76
C PHE A 108 -0.22 -7.91 10.11
N PRO A 109 0.02 -8.60 11.24
CA PRO A 109 0.04 -7.97 12.55
C PRO A 109 1.07 -6.84 12.62
N GLN A 110 0.68 -5.67 13.12
CA GLN A 110 1.60 -4.53 13.27
C GLN A 110 2.81 -4.88 14.17
N SER A 111 2.62 -5.78 15.14
CA SER A 111 3.69 -6.30 16.00
C SER A 111 4.77 -7.09 15.25
N ALA A 112 4.52 -7.53 14.02
CA ALA A 112 5.51 -8.21 13.18
C ALA A 112 6.40 -7.24 12.39
N GLN A 113 6.08 -5.93 12.36
CA GLN A 113 6.97 -4.92 11.79
C GLN A 113 8.30 -4.89 12.54
N LEU A 114 9.41 -4.75 11.80
CA LEU A 114 10.75 -4.85 12.36
C LEU A 114 11.03 -3.80 13.43
N ASP A 115 10.50 -2.59 13.30
CA ASP A 115 10.66 -1.53 14.31
C ASP A 115 9.93 -1.87 15.61
N ASN A 116 8.72 -2.45 15.53
CA ASN A 116 7.99 -2.93 16.69
C ASN A 116 8.66 -4.13 17.34
N ARG A 117 9.19 -5.06 16.54
CA ARG A 117 9.98 -6.20 17.06
C ARG A 117 11.27 -5.75 17.73
N LEU A 118 11.97 -4.78 17.15
CA LEU A 118 13.19 -4.20 17.71
C LEU A 118 12.91 -3.53 19.05
N ARG A 119 11.89 -2.65 19.13
CA ARG A 119 11.49 -2.01 20.39
C ARG A 119 11.07 -3.02 21.47
N ALA A 120 10.47 -4.14 21.06
CA ALA A 120 10.07 -5.22 21.96
C ALA A 120 11.21 -6.18 22.34
N GLY A 121 12.43 -5.99 21.86
CA GLY A 121 13.56 -6.91 22.10
C GLY A 121 13.39 -8.29 21.46
N ARG A 122 12.55 -8.39 20.42
CA ARG A 122 12.21 -9.64 19.73
C ARG A 122 12.89 -9.80 18.37
N LEU A 123 13.71 -8.83 17.96
CA LEU A 123 14.49 -8.92 16.71
C LEU A 123 15.86 -9.53 17.03
N THR A 124 16.18 -10.64 16.38
CA THR A 124 17.44 -11.37 16.61
C THR A 124 18.52 -10.96 15.61
N THR A 125 19.80 -11.15 15.96
CA THR A 125 20.92 -10.92 15.04
C THR A 125 20.81 -11.79 13.79
N HIS A 126 20.38 -13.05 13.95
CA HIS A 126 20.20 -13.98 12.83
C HIS A 126 19.17 -13.46 11.81
N GLU A 127 18.07 -12.85 12.25
CA GLU A 127 17.09 -12.25 11.34
C GLU A 127 17.64 -11.02 10.63
N VAL A 128 18.47 -10.22 11.30
CA VAL A 128 19.15 -9.07 10.69
C VAL A 128 20.12 -9.55 9.60
N GLU A 129 20.91 -10.59 9.87
CA GLU A 129 21.81 -11.22 8.89
C GLU A 129 21.03 -11.75 7.68
N ALA A 130 19.93 -12.48 7.91
CA ALA A 130 19.09 -13.00 6.84
C ALA A 130 18.49 -11.90 5.95
N ILE A 131 18.08 -10.76 6.54
CA ILE A 131 17.61 -9.59 5.78
C ILE A 131 18.76 -8.99 4.96
N ALA A 132 19.95 -8.85 5.55
CA ALA A 132 21.12 -8.31 4.87
C ALA A 132 21.51 -9.18 3.66
N GLU A 133 21.51 -10.51 3.81
CA GLU A 133 21.75 -11.45 2.72
C GLU A 133 20.68 -11.36 1.64
N MET A 134 19.39 -11.27 2.01
CA MET A 134 18.30 -11.09 1.06
C MET A 134 18.47 -9.82 0.23
N VAL A 135 18.81 -8.69 0.87
CA VAL A 135 19.06 -7.41 0.18
C VAL A 135 20.30 -7.49 -0.72
N ALA A 136 21.39 -8.09 -0.23
CA ALA A 136 22.61 -8.26 -1.01
C ALA A 136 22.35 -9.11 -2.26
N ASN A 137 21.68 -10.24 -2.12
CA ASN A 137 21.31 -11.10 -3.24
C ASN A 137 20.37 -10.39 -4.23
N PHE A 138 19.42 -9.61 -3.73
CA PHE A 138 18.53 -8.82 -4.57
C PHE A 138 19.30 -7.79 -5.42
N HIS A 139 20.25 -7.06 -4.82
CA HIS A 139 21.09 -6.11 -5.54
C HIS A 139 21.98 -6.74 -6.62
N GLN A 140 22.32 -8.03 -6.53
CA GLN A 140 23.11 -8.72 -7.55
C GLN A 140 22.31 -9.08 -8.82
N VAL A 141 20.98 -9.17 -8.71
CA VAL A 141 20.12 -9.69 -9.80
C VAL A 141 19.18 -8.66 -10.40
N ILE A 142 19.00 -7.51 -9.76
CA ILE A 142 18.19 -6.41 -10.32
C ILE A 142 19.00 -5.57 -11.30
N GLU A 143 18.30 -5.01 -12.28
CA GLU A 143 18.89 -4.04 -13.18
C GLU A 143 19.35 -2.78 -12.44
N SER A 144 20.52 -2.28 -12.80
CA SER A 144 20.99 -0.98 -12.36
C SER A 144 20.15 0.10 -13.01
N ALA A 145 19.65 1.05 -12.22
CA ALA A 145 19.00 2.24 -12.76
C ALA A 145 20.00 3.02 -13.64
N GLY A 146 19.57 3.43 -14.83
CA GLY A 146 20.37 4.28 -15.69
C GLY A 146 20.55 5.69 -15.08
N PRO A 147 21.50 6.49 -15.57
CA PRO A 147 21.73 7.85 -15.07
C PRO A 147 20.55 8.83 -15.28
N TYR A 148 19.46 8.41 -15.93
CA TYR A 148 18.33 9.26 -16.30
C TYR A 148 16.94 8.59 -16.19
N ASP A 149 16.83 7.47 -15.46
CA ASP A 149 15.53 6.84 -15.14
C ASP A 149 14.89 7.44 -13.88
#